data_AF-A0A8E2E9Z8-F1
#
_entry.id   AF-A0A8E2E9Z8-F1
#
_cell.length_a   1.000
_cell.length_b   1.000
_cell.length_c   1.000
_cell.angle_alpha   90.00
_cell.angle_beta   90.00
_cell.angle_gamma   90.00
#
_symmetry.space_group_name_H-M   'P 1'
#
loop_
_entity.id
_entity.type
_entity.pdbx_description
1 polymer ?
#
loop_
_entity_poly.entity_id
_entity_poly.type
_entity_poly.pdbx_seq_one_letter_code
_entity_poly.pdbx_strand_id
1 'polypeptide(L)'
;TLETLVMMRPHSFWHKDIDRLFEAYSGRDLKIFLVAEAARHGTPVATRDWTPEDRVHLFEIDVPVSYYGDEDTETLCRGWIREKGIRGTLWAEEGRPMLSWGE
;
A
#
# COMPACT_ATOMS: atom_id res chain seq x y z
N THR A 1 15.01 -1.26 13.55
CA THR A 1 14.81 -1.65 12.14
C THR A 1 13.45 -1.17 11.70
N LEU A 2 13.25 -0.87 10.42
CA LEU A 2 11.93 -0.47 9.92
C LEU A 2 11.04 -1.71 9.83
N GLU A 3 9.84 -1.67 10.40
CA GLU A 3 8.89 -2.80 10.43
C GLU A 3 7.62 -2.50 9.63
N THR A 4 7.22 -1.23 9.57
CA THR A 4 6.02 -0.78 8.85
C THR A 4 6.32 0.48 8.06
N LEU A 5 5.94 0.49 6.79
CA LEU A 5 5.93 1.65 5.92
C LEU A 5 4.49 1.91 5.46
N VAL A 6 3.98 3.11 5.71
CA VAL A 6 2.70 3.57 5.16
C VAL A 6 3.00 4.63 4.11
N MET A 7 2.52 4.43 2.89
CA MET A 7 2.74 5.36 1.79
C MET A 7 1.55 5.40 0.85
N MET A 8 1.40 6.51 0.13
CA MET A 8 0.45 6.55 -0.97
C MET A 8 0.87 5.61 -2.09
N ARG A 9 -0.11 4.94 -2.71
CA ARG A 9 0.12 4.17 -3.93
C ARG A 9 0.45 5.14 -5.08
N PRO A 10 1.61 4.99 -5.76
CA PRO A 10 1.92 5.80 -6.94
C PRO A 10 0.89 5.62 -8.04
N HIS A 11 0.61 6.68 -8.82
CA HIS A 11 -0.28 6.58 -10.01
C HIS A 11 0.21 5.53 -10.99
N SER A 12 1.51 5.50 -11.21
CA SER A 12 2.21 4.48 -11.98
C SER A 12 2.77 3.42 -11.04
N PHE A 13 1.93 2.49 -10.57
CA PHE A 13 2.38 1.35 -9.75
C PHE A 13 2.35 0.06 -10.56
N TRP A 14 3.54 -0.43 -10.93
CA TRP A 14 3.75 -1.56 -11.83
C TRP A 14 4.46 -2.70 -11.10
N HIS A 15 4.47 -3.91 -11.67
CA HIS A 15 5.19 -5.07 -11.09
C HIS A 15 6.67 -4.75 -10.77
N LYS A 16 7.35 -4.01 -11.65
CA LYS A 16 8.75 -3.58 -11.42
C LYS A 16 8.94 -2.72 -10.16
N ASP A 17 7.91 -2.00 -9.73
CA ASP A 17 7.97 -1.18 -8.52
C ASP A 17 7.85 -2.08 -7.28
N ILE A 18 7.08 -3.16 -7.37
CA ILE A 18 7.04 -4.22 -6.36
C ILE A 18 8.41 -4.90 -6.26
N ASP A 19 8.99 -5.34 -7.39
CA ASP A 19 10.30 -6.00 -7.40
C ASP A 19 11.37 -5.14 -6.72
N ARG A 20 11.38 -3.83 -7.01
CA ARG A 20 12.27 -2.86 -6.38
C ARG A 20 12.10 -2.77 -4.86
N LEU A 21 10.88 -2.87 -4.34
CA LEU A 21 10.64 -2.86 -2.89
C LEU A 21 11.28 -4.08 -2.22
N PHE A 22 11.15 -5.25 -2.86
CA PHE A 22 11.74 -6.50 -2.38
C PHE A 22 13.26 -6.50 -2.48
N GLU A 23 13.82 -6.01 -3.59
CA GLU A 23 15.27 -5.91 -3.80
C GLU A 23 15.94 -4.89 -2.88
N ALA A 24 15.28 -3.75 -2.63
CA ALA A 24 15.85 -2.67 -1.83
C ALA A 24 15.83 -2.98 -0.32
N TYR A 25 14.88 -3.80 0.15
CA TYR A 25 14.74 -4.08 1.58
C TYR A 25 15.60 -5.27 2.02
N SER A 26 16.64 -4.97 2.82
CA SER A 26 17.55 -5.97 3.38
C SER A 26 17.26 -6.34 4.84
N GLY A 27 16.18 -5.82 5.41
CA GLY A 27 15.76 -6.11 6.79
C GLY A 27 15.17 -7.51 6.94
N ARG A 28 14.44 -7.73 8.05
CA ARG A 28 13.87 -9.06 8.38
C ARG A 28 12.45 -9.24 7.89
N ASP A 29 11.59 -8.27 8.20
CA ASP A 29 10.17 -8.28 7.94
C ASP A 29 9.72 -6.82 7.75
N LEU A 30 8.94 -6.54 6.72
CA LEU A 30 8.43 -5.19 6.43
C LEU A 30 7.00 -5.28 5.90
N LYS A 31 6.09 -4.62 6.59
CA LYS A 31 4.72 -4.39 6.12
C LYS A 31 4.66 -3.06 5.39
N ILE A 32 4.19 -3.06 4.16
CA ILE A 32 3.99 -1.85 3.37
C ILE A 32 2.49 -1.67 3.12
N PHE A 33 1.92 -0.61 3.65
CA PHE A 33 0.54 -0.20 3.41
C PHE A 33 0.49 0.83 2.29
N LEU A 34 -0.12 0.45 1.17
CA LEU A 34 -0.38 1.27 0.00
C LEU A 34 -1.76 1.91 0.12
N VAL A 35 -1.77 3.19 0.44
CA VAL A 35 -2.98 4.00 0.62
C VAL A 35 -3.43 4.53 -0.74
N ALA A 36 -4.66 4.22 -1.14
CA ALA A 36 -5.25 4.69 -2.38
C ALA A 36 -6.78 4.74 -2.28
N GLU A 37 -7.43 5.30 -3.30
CA GLU A 37 -8.87 5.11 -3.49
C GLU A 37 -9.19 3.69 -4.00
N ALA A 38 -10.42 3.26 -3.75
CA ALA A 38 -10.91 1.92 -4.08
C ALA A 38 -10.61 1.48 -5.53
N ALA A 39 -10.80 2.40 -6.49
CA ALA A 39 -10.64 2.14 -7.93
C ALA A 39 -9.19 1.86 -8.37
N ARG A 40 -8.20 2.16 -7.51
CA ARG A 40 -6.78 2.01 -7.84
C ARG A 40 -6.13 0.79 -7.18
N HIS A 41 -6.92 -0.02 -6.50
CA HIS A 41 -6.46 -1.27 -5.93
C HIS A 41 -6.35 -2.39 -6.97
N GLY A 42 -5.65 -3.44 -6.56
CA GLY A 42 -5.40 -4.62 -7.36
C GLY A 42 -3.92 -4.83 -7.60
N THR A 43 -3.57 -6.10 -7.75
CA THR A 43 -2.23 -6.55 -8.05
C THR A 43 -1.88 -6.22 -9.50
N PRO A 44 -0.77 -5.50 -9.78
CA PRO A 44 -0.34 -5.24 -11.14
C PRO A 44 -0.16 -6.54 -11.95
N VAL A 45 -0.47 -6.49 -13.24
CA VAL A 45 -0.23 -7.62 -14.15
C VAL A 45 1.25 -7.99 -14.15
N ALA A 46 1.52 -9.30 -14.14
CA ALA A 46 2.86 -9.89 -14.08
C ALA A 46 3.62 -9.60 -12.77
N THR A 47 2.90 -9.28 -11.69
CA THR A 47 3.50 -9.31 -10.35
C THR A 47 3.98 -10.72 -10.04
N ARG A 48 5.17 -10.82 -9.46
CA ARG A 48 5.74 -12.08 -8.99
C ARG A 48 4.80 -12.81 -8.02
N ASP A 49 5.02 -14.11 -7.87
CA ASP A 49 4.34 -14.87 -6.82
C ASP A 49 4.94 -14.53 -5.46
N TRP A 50 4.07 -14.48 -4.46
CA TRP A 50 4.48 -14.34 -3.06
C TRP A 50 4.92 -15.69 -2.53
N THR A 51 5.98 -15.71 -1.72
CA THR A 51 6.41 -16.90 -0.99
C THR A 51 6.37 -16.65 0.52
N PRO A 52 6.20 -17.70 1.36
CA PRO A 52 6.22 -17.55 2.82
C PRO A 52 7.53 -16.97 3.37
N GLU A 53 8.62 -17.05 2.60
CA GLU A 53 9.95 -16.55 2.96
C GLU A 53 10.17 -15.09 2.56
N ASP A 54 9.22 -14.49 1.84
CA ASP A 54 9.29 -13.09 1.46
C ASP A 54 9.30 -12.18 2.69
N ARG A 55 10.18 -11.18 2.67
CA ARG A 55 10.40 -10.26 3.78
C ARG A 55 9.58 -8.98 3.68
N VAL A 56 8.89 -8.79 2.55
CA VAL A 56 8.08 -7.62 2.26
C VAL A 56 6.66 -8.10 2.05
N HIS A 57 5.73 -7.52 2.80
CA HIS A 57 4.31 -7.84 2.74
C HIS A 57 3.55 -6.58 2.36
N LEU A 58 2.85 -6.62 1.23
CA LEU A 58 2.10 -5.50 0.71
C LEU A 58 0.64 -5.58 1.15
N PHE A 59 0.11 -4.46 1.61
CA PHE A 59 -1.28 -4.29 2.03
C PHE A 59 -1.87 -3.07 1.32
N GLU A 60 -3.16 -3.09 1.10
CA GLU A 60 -3.95 -2.02 0.51
C GLU A 60 -4.82 -1.38 1.59
N ILE A 61 -4.85 -0.05 1.61
CA ILE A 61 -5.79 0.72 2.43
C ILE A 61 -6.66 1.56 1.50
N ASP A 62 -7.96 1.30 1.58
CA ASP A 62 -8.99 1.96 0.79
C ASP A 62 -9.38 3.27 1.51
N VAL A 63 -9.09 4.41 0.89
CA VAL A 63 -9.57 5.72 1.32
C VAL A 63 -10.92 5.98 0.67
N PRO A 64 -12.00 6.19 1.45
CA PRO A 64 -13.31 6.52 0.90
C PRO A 64 -13.26 7.84 0.13
N VAL A 65 -13.74 7.82 -1.11
CA VAL A 65 -13.91 9.02 -1.95
C VAL A 65 -15.38 9.44 -1.95
N SER A 66 -15.66 10.74 -1.92
CA SER A 66 -17.03 11.23 -2.01
C SER A 66 -17.56 11.01 -3.43
N TYR A 67 -18.85 10.67 -3.56
CA TYR A 67 -19.48 10.43 -4.86
C TYR A 67 -19.45 11.66 -5.79
N TYR A 68 -19.42 12.87 -5.21
CA TYR A 68 -19.45 14.12 -5.97
C TYR A 68 -18.08 14.56 -6.50
N GLY A 69 -16.99 13.91 -6.07
CA GLY A 69 -15.66 14.07 -6.67
C GLY A 69 -15.01 15.43 -6.43
N ASP A 70 -15.46 16.15 -5.40
CA ASP A 70 -15.05 17.53 -5.14
C ASP A 70 -13.58 17.64 -4.71
N GLU A 71 -13.01 16.54 -4.20
CA GLU A 71 -11.62 16.48 -3.73
C GLU A 71 -10.76 15.55 -4.60
N ASP A 72 -9.57 16.03 -4.92
CA ASP A 72 -8.52 15.28 -5.58
C ASP A 72 -8.08 14.08 -4.71
N THR A 73 -7.91 12.91 -5.34
CA THR A 73 -7.71 11.64 -4.63
C THR A 73 -6.34 11.55 -3.96
N GLU A 74 -5.33 12.24 -4.51
CA GLU A 74 -4.03 12.38 -3.85
C GLU A 74 -4.19 13.21 -2.56
N THR A 75 -4.89 14.34 -2.63
CA THR A 75 -5.15 15.20 -1.48
C THR A 75 -5.90 14.45 -0.37
N LEU A 76 -6.92 13.67 -0.72
CA LEU A 76 -7.65 12.80 0.19
C LEU A 76 -6.73 11.77 0.88
N CYS A 77 -5.92 11.04 0.11
CA CYS A 77 -5.02 10.03 0.66
C CYS A 77 -3.96 10.64 1.59
N ARG A 78 -3.40 11.81 1.23
CA ARG A 78 -2.46 12.55 2.09
C ARG A 78 -3.12 13.02 3.38
N GLY A 79 -4.35 13.55 3.27
CA GLY A 79 -5.16 13.96 4.41
C GLY A 79 -5.41 12.81 5.37
N TRP A 80 -5.80 11.65 4.84
CA TRP A 80 -6.05 10.44 5.60
C TRP A 80 -4.82 9.97 6.37
N ILE A 81 -3.65 9.86 5.70
CA ILE A 81 -2.39 9.44 6.35
C ILE A 81 -2.04 10.42 7.47
N ARG A 82 -2.14 11.73 7.20
CA ARG A 82 -1.84 12.77 8.18
C ARG A 82 -2.77 12.68 9.38
N GLU A 83 -4.07 12.55 9.17
CA GLU A 83 -5.05 12.48 10.24
C GLU A 83 -4.84 11.24 11.12
N LYS A 84 -4.69 10.07 10.52
CA LYS A 84 -4.41 8.82 11.25
C LYS A 84 -3.09 8.90 12.01
N GLY A 85 -2.08 9.54 11.42
CA GLY A 85 -0.80 9.82 12.08
C GLY A 85 -0.97 10.71 13.31
N ILE A 86 -1.70 11.83 13.19
CA ILE A 86 -1.99 12.74 14.30
C ILE A 86 -2.78 12.04 15.41
N ARG A 87 -3.76 11.20 15.05
CA ARG A 87 -4.58 10.44 16.00
C ARG A 87 -3.84 9.24 16.62
N GLY A 88 -2.66 8.90 16.11
CA GLY A 88 -1.89 7.73 16.56
C GLY A 88 -2.49 6.38 16.14
N THR A 89 -3.48 6.37 15.25
CA THR A 89 -4.20 5.16 14.83
C THR A 89 -3.66 4.56 13.53
N LEU A 90 -2.73 5.23 12.86
CA LEU A 90 -2.15 4.78 11.58
C LEU A 90 -1.56 3.36 11.66
N TRP A 91 -0.97 3.00 12.80
CA TRP A 91 -0.27 1.73 12.98
C TRP A 91 -1.19 0.57 13.39
N ALA A 92 -2.45 0.86 13.70
CA ALA A 92 -3.46 -0.13 14.07
C ALA A 92 -4.28 -0.60 12.86
N GLU A 93 -3.97 -0.11 11.66
CA GLU A 93 -4.66 -0.48 10.43
C GLU A 93 -4.22 -1.88 9.99
N GLU A 94 -5.20 -2.72 9.66
CA GLU A 94 -4.94 -4.11 9.25
C GLU A 94 -4.76 -4.24 7.73
N GLY A 95 -5.39 -3.35 6.95
CA GLY A 95 -5.32 -3.34 5.48
C GLY A 95 -5.85 -4.63 4.82
N ARG A 96 -6.01 -4.61 3.50
CA ARG A 96 -6.26 -5.82 2.69
C ARG A 96 -4.93 -6.34 2.15
N PRO A 97 -4.52 -7.60 2.39
CA PRO A 97 -3.32 -8.14 1.77
C PRO A 97 -3.40 -8.06 0.24
N MET A 98 -2.34 -7.59 -0.40
CA MET A 98 -2.23 -7.65 -1.86
C MET A 98 -1.95 -9.09 -2.28
N LEU A 99 -2.80 -9.66 -3.13
CA LEU A 99 -2.65 -11.04 -3.62
C LEU A 99 -1.54 -11.14 -4.66
N SER A 100 -0.98 -12.33 -4.87
CA SER A 100 -0.07 -12.54 -6.00
C SER A 100 -0.88 -12.52 -7.30
N TRP A 101 -0.22 -12.33 -8.46
CA TRP A 101 -0.98 -12.33 -9.71
C TRP A 101 -1.55 -13.72 -10.06
N GLY A 102 -0.90 -14.80 -9.60
CA GLY A 102 -1.32 -16.17 -9.84
C GLY A 102 -2.46 -16.68 -8.94
N GLU A 103 -2.90 -15.88 -7.96
CA GLU A 103 -3.91 -16.24 -6.95
C GLU A 103 -5.26 -15.54 -7.13
#